data_AF-A0A133V3Z8-F1
#
_entry.id   AF-A0A133V3Z8-F1
#
_cell.length_a   1.000
_cell.length_b   1.000
_cell.length_c   1.000
_cell.angle_alpha   90.00
_cell.angle_beta   90.00
_cell.angle_gamma   90.00
#
_symmetry.space_group_name_H-M   'P 1'
#
loop_
_entity.id
_entity.type
_entity.pdbx_description
1 polymer ?
#
loop_
_entity_poly.entity_id
_entity_poly.type
_entity_poly.pdbx_seq_one_letter_code
_entity_poly.pdbx_strand_id
1 'polypeptide(L)' 'MARKIVCRLFPERAESHVENGRKSGEVMREKEYRLEIPERHYRKLERQAKKEQVGVDELIERRFFGVGDLPEEWTAALHE' A
#
# COMPACT_ATOMS: atom_id res chain seq x y z
N MET A 1 -13.65 8.54 -12.40
CA MET A 1 -12.29 9.09 -12.18
C MET A 1 -11.55 8.22 -11.17
N ALA A 2 -10.23 8.02 -11.29
CA ALA A 2 -9.47 7.31 -10.26
C ALA A 2 -9.44 8.12 -8.96
N ARG A 3 -9.47 7.43 -7.82
CA ARG A 3 -9.37 8.03 -6.48
C ARG A 3 -7.97 7.83 -5.95
N LYS A 4 -7.42 8.89 -5.35
CA LYS A 4 -6.08 8.89 -4.76
C LYS A 4 -6.22 8.70 -3.26
N ILE A 5 -5.55 7.70 -2.72
CA ILE A 5 -5.47 7.45 -1.28
C ILE A 5 -4.01 7.21 -0.89
N VAL A 6 -3.63 7.59 0.33
CA VAL A 6 -2.30 7.33 0.87
C VAL A 6 -2.43 6.17 1.86
N CYS A 7 -1.57 5.16 1.72
CA CYS A 7 -1.55 3.98 2.57
C CYS A 7 -0.09 3.57 2.82
N ARG A 8 0.16 2.88 3.93
CA ARG A 8 1.46 2.28 4.24
C ARG A 8 1.48 0.84 3.74
N LEU A 9 2.37 0.55 2.81
CA LEU A 9 2.51 -0.79 2.24
C LEU A 9 3.99 -1.16 2.18
N PHE A 10 4.26 -2.46 2.21
CA PHE A 10 5.60 -2.95 1.95
C PHE A 10 5.99 -2.77 0.46
N PRO A 11 7.21 -2.32 0.16
CA PRO A 11 7.69 -2.24 -1.22
C PRO A 11 7.76 -3.64 -1.88
N GLU A 12 7.59 -3.71 -3.20
CA GLU A 12 7.71 -4.98 -3.95
C GLU A 12 9.11 -5.61 -3.83
N ARG A 13 10.13 -4.76 -3.70
CA ARG A 13 11.51 -5.18 -3.46
C ARG A 13 11.98 -4.64 -2.12
N ALA A 14 12.53 -5.52 -1.29
CA ALA A 14 13.26 -5.10 -0.11
C ALA A 14 14.44 -4.23 -0.54
N GLU A 15 14.44 -2.96 -0.12
CA GLU A 15 15.64 -2.14 -0.25
C GLU A 15 16.70 -2.67 0.71
N SER A 16 17.82 -3.14 0.15
CA SER A 16 19.00 -3.49 0.94
C SER A 16 19.61 -2.22 1.51
N HIS A 17 19.29 -1.92 2.77
CA HIS A 17 19.94 -0.83 3.49
C HIS A 17 21.30 -1.30 4.00
N VAL A 18 22.38 -0.84 3.35
CA VAL A 18 23.75 -1.09 3.82
C VAL A 18 24.11 0.01 4.81
N GLU A 19 23.88 -0.23 6.09
CA GLU A 19 24.34 0.65 7.17
C GLU A 19 25.52 -0.04 7.89
N ASN A 20 26.71 0.60 7.83
CA ASN A 20 27.87 0.32 8.70
C ASN A 20 28.30 -1.15 8.86
N GLY A 21 28.68 -1.83 7.76
CA GLY A 21 29.62 -2.97 7.82
C GLY A 21 29.16 -4.24 8.57
N ARG A 22 27.90 -4.33 9.00
CA ARG A 22 27.28 -5.58 9.47
C ARG A 22 26.15 -5.93 8.51
N LYS A 23 26.09 -7.20 8.08
CA LYS A 23 24.95 -7.78 7.38
C LYS A 23 23.72 -7.72 8.31
N SER A 24 23.05 -6.58 8.37
CA SER A 24 21.68 -6.52 8.88
C SER A 24 20.81 -7.14 7.80
N GLY A 25 20.06 -8.17 8.17
CA GLY A 25 19.10 -8.83 7.27
C GLY A 25 18.15 -7.83 6.63
N GLU A 26 17.63 -8.16 5.46
CA GLU A 26 16.68 -7.34 4.70
C GLU A 26 15.57 -6.80 5.62
N VAL A 27 15.64 -5.52 6.01
CA VAL A 27 14.58 -4.87 6.78
C VAL A 27 13.61 -4.29 5.76
N MET A 28 12.58 -5.07 5.39
CA MET A 28 11.41 -4.50 4.75
C MET A 28 10.75 -3.55 5.74
N ARG A 29 10.80 -2.24 5.47
CA ARG A 29 10.02 -1.23 6.20
C ARG A 29 8.83 -0.83 5.33
N GLU A 30 7.67 -0.67 5.96
CA GLU A 30 6.50 -0.08 5.32
C GLU A 30 6.85 1.33 4.86
N LYS A 31 6.46 1.67 3.62
CA LYS A 31 6.60 3.01 3.06
C LYS A 31 5.21 3.56 2.72
N GLU A 32 5.08 4.87 2.74
CA GLU A 32 3.84 5.53 2.32
C GLU A 32 3.76 5.55 0.80
N TYR A 33 2.68 5.01 0.26
CA TYR A 33 2.37 5.00 -1.16
C TYR A 33 1.07 5.74 -1.41
N ARG A 34 1.08 6.59 -2.44
CA ARG A 34 -0.12 7.13 -3.04
C ARG A 34 -0.66 6.14 -4.06
N LEU A 35 -1.79 5.54 -3.74
CA LEU A 35 -2.50 4.61 -4.60
C LEU A 35 -3.54 5.35 -5.45
N GLU A 36 -3.50 5.13 -6.75
CA GLU A 36 -4.55 5.51 -7.69
C GLU A 36 -5.45 4.31 -7.93
N ILE A 37 -6.66 4.37 -7.37
CA ILE A 37 -7.63 3.27 -7.39
C ILE A 37 -8.73 3.63 -8.38
N PRO A 38 -9.02 2.77 -9.38
CA PRO A 38 -10.17 2.95 -10.25
C PRO A 38 -11.47 3.09 -9.45
N GLU A 39 -12.37 3.99 -9.87
CA GLU A 39 -13.60 4.31 -9.14
C GLU A 39 -14.43 3.07 -8.78
N ARG A 40 -14.49 2.09 -9.69
CA ARG A 40 -15.22 0.84 -9.51
C ARG A 40 -14.70 0.05 -8.31
N HIS A 41 -13.39 0.05 -8.10
CA HIS A 41 -12.73 -0.66 -7.00
C HIS A 41 -12.86 0.16 -5.72
N TYR A 42 -12.64 1.47 -5.81
CA TYR A 42 -12.81 2.38 -4.67
C TYR A 42 -14.21 2.30 -4.06
N ARG A 43 -15.27 2.31 -4.87
CA ARG A 43 -16.65 2.16 -4.38
C ARG A 43 -16.90 0.83 -3.65
N LYS A 44 -16.21 -0.26 -4.04
CA LYS A 44 -16.31 -1.55 -3.34
C LYS A 44 -15.60 -1.46 -1.99
N LEU A 45 -14.41 -0.89 -1.95
CA LEU A 45 -13.65 -0.69 -0.72
C LEU A 45 -14.40 0.24 0.23
N GLU A 46 -14.95 1.36 -0.24
CA GLU A 46 -15.72 2.30 0.58
C GLU A 46 -16.93 1.63 1.24
N ARG A 47 -17.69 0.82 0.49
CA ARG A 47 -18.81 0.06 1.07
C ARG A 47 -18.35 -0.94 2.13
N GLN A 48 -17.21 -1.60 1.89
CA GLN A 48 -16.65 -2.57 2.82
C GLN A 48 -16.10 -1.89 4.08
N ALA A 49 -15.31 -0.83 3.91
CA ALA A 49 -14.77 0.01 4.97
C ALA A 49 -15.90 0.57 5.85
N LYS A 50 -17.00 1.04 5.24
CA LYS A 50 -18.20 1.47 5.97
C LYS A 50 -18.87 0.33 6.75
N LYS A 51 -18.93 -0.88 6.19
CA LYS A 51 -19.49 -2.06 6.86
C LYS A 51 -18.63 -2.49 8.07
N GLU A 52 -17.32 -2.39 7.92
CA GLU A 52 -16.35 -2.77 8.95
C GLU A 52 -16.04 -1.61 9.93
N GLN A 53 -16.57 -0.41 9.66
CA GLN A 53 -16.33 0.83 10.42
C GLN A 53 -14.84 1.21 10.50
N VAL A 54 -14.12 1.02 9.40
CA VAL A 54 -12.69 1.35 9.25
C VAL A 54 -12.47 2.32 8.09
N GLY A 55 -11.27 2.92 8.01
CA GLY A 55 -10.84 3.71 6.86
C GLY A 55 -10.65 2.84 5.61
N VAL A 56 -10.73 3.45 4.41
CA VAL A 56 -10.41 2.73 3.16
C VAL A 56 -8.91 2.42 3.10
N ASP A 57 -8.08 3.31 3.63
CA ASP A 57 -6.64 3.15 3.82
C ASP A 57 -6.34 1.94 4.71
N GLU A 58 -6.85 1.92 5.95
CA GLU A 58 -6.68 0.77 6.85
C GLU A 58 -7.20 -0.53 6.23
N LEU A 59 -8.31 -0.50 5.51
CA LEU A 59 -8.82 -1.69 4.80
C LEU A 59 -7.83 -2.20 3.75
N ILE A 60 -7.17 -1.30 3.03
CA ILE A 60 -6.14 -1.63 2.04
C ILE A 60 -4.91 -2.21 2.75
N GLU A 61 -4.42 -1.57 3.80
CA GLU A 61 -3.26 -2.01 4.58
C GLU A 61 -3.47 -3.40 5.22
N ARG A 62 -4.71 -3.70 5.64
CA ARG A 62 -5.07 -5.02 6.18
C ARG A 62 -5.24 -6.09 5.12
N ARG A 63 -5.60 -5.69 3.90
CA ARG A 63 -5.90 -6.63 2.79
C ARG A 63 -4.69 -6.93 1.93
N PHE A 64 -3.81 -5.95 1.76
CA PHE A 64 -2.64 -6.01 0.92
C PHE A 64 -1.41 -5.78 1.79
N PHE A 65 -0.49 -6.74 1.80
CA PHE A 65 0.73 -6.63 2.57
C PHE A 65 1.70 -5.64 1.89
N GLY A 66 1.93 -5.80 0.59
CA GLY A 66 2.81 -4.93 -0.17
C GLY A 66 2.19 -4.40 -1.46
N VAL A 67 2.92 -3.51 -2.14
CA VAL A 67 2.50 -2.98 -3.45
C VAL A 67 2.42 -4.07 -4.52
N GLY A 68 3.16 -5.18 -4.37
CA GLY A 68 3.09 -6.34 -5.28
C GLY A 68 1.82 -7.18 -5.13
N ASP A 69 1.07 -7.03 -4.03
CA ASP A 69 -0.24 -7.66 -3.84
C ASP A 69 -1.39 -6.83 -4.43
N LEU A 70 -1.11 -5.59 -4.85
CA LEU A 70 -2.15 -4.71 -5.39
C LEU A 70 -2.61 -5.21 -6.77
N PRO A 71 -3.89 -4.96 -7.13
CA PRO A 71 -4.38 -5.27 -8.46
C PRO A 71 -3.58 -4.49 -9.51
N GLU A 72 -3.28 -5.12 -10.66
CA GLU A 72 -2.53 -4.48 -11.77
C GLU A 72 -3.17 -3.18 -12.29
N GLU A 73 -4.49 -3.04 -12.12
CA GLU A 73 -5.23 -1.84 -12.48
C GLU A 73 -4.99 -0.65 -11.52
N TRP A 74 -4.33 -0.87 -10.38
CA TRP A 74 -4.03 0.14 -9.37
C TRP A 74 -2.61 0.63 -9.56
N THR A 75 -2.42 1.94 -9.53
CA THR A 75 -1.08 2.54 -9.61
C THR A 75 -0.61 2.90 -8.22
N ALA A 76 0.52 2.34 -7.77
CA ALA A 76 1.18 2.76 -6.55
C ALA A 76 2.39 3.65 -6.88
N ALA A 77 2.40 4.88 -6.37
CA ALA A 77 3.55 5.77 -6.45
C ALA A 77 4.05 6.05 -5.03
N LEU A 78 5.37 5.99 -4.82
CA LEU A 78 5.96 6.32 -3.53
C LEU A 78 5.60 7.77 -3.16
N HIS A 79 5.10 7.97 -1.95
CA HIS A 79 4.79 9.29 -1.43
C HIS A 79 6.03 9.80 -0.68
N GLU A 80 6.86 10.60 -1.37
CA GLU A 80 7.98 11.35 -0.78
C GLU A 80 7.52 12.44 0.19
#